data_AF-R8MCZ6-F1
#
_entry.id   AF-R8MCZ6-F1
#
_cell.length_a   1.000
_cell.length_b   1.000
_cell.length_c   1.000
_cell.angle_alpha   90.00
_cell.angle_beta   90.00
_cell.angle_gamma   90.00
#
_symmetry.space_group_name_H-M   'P 1'
#
loop_
_entity.id
_entity.type
_entity.pdbx_description
1 polymer ?
#
loop_
_entity_poly.entity_id
_entity_poly.type
_entity_poly.pdbx_seq_one_letter_code
_entity_poly.pdbx_strand_id
1 'polypeptide(L)'
;MLSQVKIGVVGVSSYFNEKLVFRVNGSFEHNDIIQRYWDKEHAHMHEDCIVAKDASLIVDTVPSNNKYGYELRLLAVWDNAQRKFYYDYDDIGMEAEYMGLVVGLEGIPEIDTSEICPHCSKGRLIPMYDEHPNWIKFCRYCDFRTDNSEYNPLPY
;
A
#
# COMPACT_ATOMS: atom_id res chain seq x y z
N MET A 1 -22.01 -7.07 25.52
CA MET A 1 -21.79 -8.09 24.48
C MET A 1 -20.45 -7.73 23.86
N LEU A 2 -19.37 -8.40 24.28
CA LEU A 2 -18.02 -8.13 23.74
C LEU A 2 -18.04 -8.55 22.27
N SER A 3 -17.84 -7.60 21.35
CA SER A 3 -17.62 -7.94 19.95
C SER A 3 -16.41 -8.86 19.91
N GLN A 4 -16.61 -10.10 19.49
CA GLN A 4 -15.51 -10.98 19.16
C GLN A 4 -14.69 -10.27 18.09
N VAL A 5 -13.54 -9.73 18.49
CA VAL A 5 -12.52 -9.27 17.56
C VAL A 5 -12.16 -10.53 16.77
N LYS A 6 -12.73 -10.66 15.56
CA LYS A 6 -12.27 -11.66 14.61
C LYS A 6 -10.83 -11.27 14.34
N ILE A 7 -9.90 -11.98 14.97
CA ILE A 7 -8.50 -11.96 14.59
C ILE A 7 -8.54 -12.44 13.13
N GLY A 8 -8.42 -11.49 12.20
CA GLY A 8 -8.32 -11.76 10.79
C GLY A 8 -7.18 -12.74 10.57
N VAL A 9 -7.31 -13.57 9.54
CA VAL A 9 -6.25 -14.47 9.10
C VAL A 9 -5.02 -13.63 8.73
N VAL A 10 -4.12 -13.37 9.68
CA VAL A 10 -2.91 -12.57 9.42
C VAL A 10 -1.90 -13.47 8.70
N GLY A 11 -1.52 -13.05 7.51
CA GLY A 11 -0.47 -13.63 6.70
C GLY A 11 0.67 -12.67 6.43
N VAL A 12 1.75 -13.21 5.89
CA VAL A 12 2.97 -12.47 5.56
C VAL A 12 3.40 -12.83 4.14
N SER A 13 3.89 -11.84 3.39
CA SER A 13 4.55 -12.07 2.11
C SER A 13 6.04 -12.35 2.29
N SER A 14 6.60 -13.18 1.41
CA SER A 14 8.03 -13.46 1.35
C SER A 14 8.49 -13.68 -0.08
N TYR A 15 9.74 -13.35 -0.36
CA TYR A 15 10.33 -13.62 -1.66
C TYR A 15 10.86 -15.06 -1.73
N PHE A 16 10.45 -15.79 -2.75
CA PHE A 16 10.97 -17.11 -3.07
C PHE A 16 11.18 -17.23 -4.58
N ASN A 17 12.42 -17.47 -5.02
CA ASN A 17 12.79 -17.53 -6.44
C ASN A 17 12.26 -16.33 -7.27
N GLU A 18 12.52 -15.10 -6.77
CA GLU A 18 12.09 -13.85 -7.40
C GLU A 18 10.56 -13.66 -7.53
N LYS A 19 9.79 -14.53 -6.87
CA LYS A 19 8.33 -14.40 -6.79
C LYS A 19 7.91 -14.02 -5.38
N LEU A 20 6.95 -13.11 -5.31
CA LEU A 20 6.27 -12.78 -4.07
C LEU A 20 5.27 -13.89 -3.72
N VAL A 21 5.50 -14.54 -2.58
CA VAL A 21 4.66 -15.63 -2.08
C VAL A 21 3.94 -15.18 -0.82
N PHE A 22 2.63 -15.37 -0.78
CA PHE A 22 1.80 -15.07 0.38
C PHE A 22 1.57 -16.31 1.20
N ARG A 23 1.79 -16.20 2.52
CA ARG A 23 1.41 -17.24 3.47
C ARG A 23 0.44 -16.67 4.47
N VAL A 24 -0.81 -17.09 4.36
CA VAL A 24 -1.90 -16.69 5.24
C VAL A 24 -2.26 -17.84 6.19
N ASN A 25 -2.68 -17.51 7.41
CA ASN A 25 -3.19 -18.48 8.37
C ASN A 25 -4.44 -19.20 7.82
N GLY A 26 -4.27 -20.42 7.31
CA GLY A 26 -5.36 -21.18 6.68
C GLY A 26 -4.91 -22.56 6.25
N SER A 27 -5.76 -23.27 5.51
CA SER A 27 -5.37 -24.57 4.93
C SER A 27 -4.38 -24.38 3.78
N PHE A 28 -3.78 -25.50 3.34
CA PHE A 28 -2.92 -25.50 2.17
C PHE A 28 -3.69 -25.08 0.91
N GLU A 29 -4.92 -25.56 0.75
CA GLU A 29 -5.80 -25.22 -0.38
C GLU A 29 -6.11 -23.72 -0.42
N HIS A 30 -6.34 -23.09 0.74
CA HIS A 30 -6.57 -21.65 0.84
C HIS A 30 -5.37 -20.86 0.32
N ASN A 31 -4.16 -21.23 0.76
CA ASN A 31 -2.92 -20.59 0.30
C ASN A 31 -2.65 -20.83 -1.21
N ASP A 32 -2.94 -22.03 -1.74
CA ASP A 32 -2.80 -22.33 -3.17
C ASP A 32 -3.78 -21.49 -4.03
N ILE A 33 -5.03 -21.32 -3.60
CA ILE A 33 -6.02 -20.49 -4.29
C ILE A 33 -5.54 -19.03 -4.35
N ILE A 34 -5.08 -18.49 -3.22
CA ILE A 34 -4.59 -17.10 -3.13
C ILE A 34 -3.36 -16.89 -3.99
N GLN A 35 -2.39 -17.79 -3.93
CA GLN A 35 -1.17 -17.66 -4.71
C GLN A 35 -1.48 -17.73 -6.22
N ARG A 36 -2.40 -18.61 -6.64
CA ARG A 36 -2.84 -18.67 -8.05
C ARG A 36 -3.56 -17.42 -8.50
N TYR A 37 -4.37 -16.81 -7.63
CA TYR A 37 -5.02 -15.53 -7.92
C TYR A 37 -3.97 -14.43 -8.12
N TRP A 38 -3.02 -14.32 -7.19
CA TRP A 38 -1.92 -13.37 -7.28
C TRP A 38 -1.09 -13.56 -8.56
N ASP A 39 -0.62 -14.79 -8.80
CA ASP A 39 0.24 -15.11 -9.93
C ASP A 39 -0.44 -14.84 -11.28
N LYS A 40 -1.77 -14.98 -11.35
CA LYS A 40 -2.52 -14.79 -12.59
C LYS A 40 -2.88 -13.34 -12.85
N GLU A 41 -3.35 -12.65 -11.82
CA GLU A 41 -3.98 -11.33 -11.99
C GLU A 41 -3.00 -10.19 -11.66
N HIS A 42 -1.98 -10.43 -10.83
CA HIS A 42 -1.14 -9.37 -10.24
C HIS A 42 0.37 -9.60 -10.38
N ALA A 43 0.83 -10.74 -10.92
CA ALA A 43 2.27 -11.04 -11.04
C ALA A 43 3.10 -9.98 -11.77
N HIS A 44 2.49 -9.23 -12.70
CA HIS A 44 3.14 -8.17 -13.46
C HIS A 44 3.33 -6.88 -12.64
N MET A 45 2.53 -6.66 -11.59
CA MET A 45 2.59 -5.46 -10.74
C MET A 45 3.78 -5.47 -9.77
N HIS A 46 4.51 -6.59 -9.72
CA HIS A 46 5.67 -6.81 -8.86
C HIS A 46 6.95 -6.15 -9.39
N GLU A 47 7.12 -6.01 -10.70
CA GLU A 47 8.40 -5.57 -11.30
C GLU A 47 8.75 -4.11 -10.97
N ASP A 48 7.74 -3.31 -10.66
CA ASP A 48 7.85 -1.87 -10.42
C ASP A 48 7.50 -1.47 -8.96
N CYS A 49 7.40 -2.44 -8.05
CA CYS A 49 6.93 -2.23 -6.69
C CYS A 49 7.96 -1.54 -5.77
N ILE A 50 7.49 -0.60 -4.93
CA ILE A 50 8.28 0.16 -3.94
C ILE A 50 8.60 -0.66 -2.68
N VAL A 51 8.01 -1.84 -2.52
CA VAL A 51 8.41 -2.80 -1.48
C VAL A 51 9.84 -3.21 -1.81
N ALA A 52 10.80 -2.49 -1.23
CA ALA A 52 12.21 -2.82 -1.28
C ALA A 52 12.33 -4.33 -1.03
N LYS A 53 13.28 -5.01 -1.68
CA LYS A 53 13.49 -6.46 -1.49
C LYS A 53 13.54 -6.89 -0.01
N ASP A 54 13.80 -5.95 0.89
CA ASP A 54 13.86 -6.09 2.33
C ASP A 54 12.54 -5.71 3.07
N ALA A 55 11.38 -5.68 2.42
CA ALA A 55 10.09 -5.43 3.08
C ALA A 55 9.12 -6.60 2.93
N SER A 56 8.33 -6.83 3.98
CA SER A 56 7.33 -7.89 4.08
C SER A 56 5.94 -7.28 4.22
N LEU A 57 5.00 -7.70 3.37
CA LEU A 57 3.62 -7.28 3.44
C LEU A 57 2.89 -8.11 4.50
N ILE A 58 2.15 -7.42 5.35
CA ILE A 58 1.24 -8.02 6.31
C ILE A 58 -0.15 -7.94 5.70
N VAL A 59 -0.74 -9.09 5.43
CA VAL A 59 -2.00 -9.19 4.69
C VAL A 59 -3.02 -10.03 5.46
N ASP A 60 -4.28 -9.88 5.11
CA ASP A 60 -5.29 -10.90 5.36
C ASP A 60 -6.10 -11.20 4.10
N THR A 61 -7.10 -12.06 4.25
CA THR A 61 -7.99 -12.45 3.16
C THR A 61 -9.41 -12.06 3.50
N VAL A 62 -10.05 -11.34 2.60
CA VAL A 62 -11.45 -10.95 2.71
C VAL A 62 -12.29 -11.69 1.66
N PRO A 63 -13.55 -12.06 1.97
CA PRO A 63 -14.45 -12.63 0.97
C PRO A 63 -14.64 -11.66 -0.21
N SER A 64 -14.56 -12.18 -1.43
CA SER A 64 -14.79 -11.40 -2.66
C SER A 64 -15.67 -12.19 -3.63
N ASN A 65 -16.39 -11.47 -4.50
CA ASN A 65 -17.24 -12.05 -5.54
C ASN A 65 -16.45 -12.38 -6.83
N ASN A 66 -15.18 -12.75 -6.69
CA ASN A 66 -14.35 -13.22 -7.80
C ASN A 66 -14.39 -14.75 -7.92
N LYS A 67 -13.82 -15.30 -9.00
CA LYS A 67 -13.78 -16.75 -9.26
C LYS A 67 -13.02 -17.57 -8.21
N TYR A 68 -12.31 -16.92 -7.29
CA TYR A 68 -11.51 -17.50 -6.22
C TYR A 68 -12.16 -17.33 -4.83
N GLY A 69 -13.23 -16.54 -4.71
CA GLY A 69 -13.99 -16.31 -3.47
C GLY A 69 -13.31 -15.40 -2.45
N TYR A 70 -12.08 -14.96 -2.69
CA TYR A 70 -11.26 -14.19 -1.75
C TYR A 70 -10.38 -13.16 -2.47
N GLU A 71 -10.06 -12.08 -1.76
CA GLU A 71 -9.05 -11.09 -2.12
C GLU A 71 -8.03 -10.93 -1.01
N LEU A 72 -6.80 -10.60 -1.40
CA LEU A 72 -5.76 -10.18 -0.45
C LEU A 72 -5.99 -8.72 -0.08
N ARG A 73 -5.92 -8.45 1.22
CA ARG A 73 -6.05 -7.11 1.77
C ARG A 73 -4.79 -6.76 2.55
N LEU A 74 -4.20 -5.61 2.25
CA LEU A 74 -2.97 -5.14 2.88
C LEU A 74 -3.29 -4.43 4.18
N LEU A 75 -2.70 -4.91 5.27
CA LEU A 75 -2.90 -4.40 6.63
C LEU A 75 -1.73 -3.56 7.13
N ALA A 76 -0.50 -3.88 6.72
CA ALA A 76 0.72 -3.18 7.09
C ALA A 76 1.89 -3.59 6.18
N VAL A 77 2.94 -2.78 6.19
CA VAL A 77 4.25 -3.13 5.62
C VAL A 77 5.27 -3.19 6.75
N TRP A 78 6.05 -4.27 6.79
CA TRP A 78 7.19 -4.43 7.69
C TRP A 78 8.49 -4.20 6.93
N ASP A 79 9.21 -3.14 7.27
CA ASP A 79 10.55 -2.89 6.76
C ASP A 79 11.56 -3.67 7.61
N ASN A 80 12.24 -4.65 6.99
CA ASN A 80 13.23 -5.48 7.69
C ASN A 80 14.53 -4.72 7.99
N ALA A 81 14.90 -3.72 7.19
CA ALA A 81 16.11 -2.92 7.38
C ALA A 81 15.95 -1.95 8.55
N GLN A 82 14.82 -1.25 8.61
CA GLN A 82 14.50 -0.30 9.69
C GLN A 82 13.88 -0.97 10.91
N ARG A 83 13.42 -2.22 10.78
CA ARG A 83 12.68 -2.97 11.81
C ARG A 83 11.45 -2.20 12.29
N LYS A 84 10.68 -1.64 11.35
CA LYS A 84 9.53 -0.76 11.62
C LYS A 84 8.30 -1.20 10.82
N PHE A 85 7.13 -1.03 11.42
CA PHE A 85 5.84 -1.17 10.74
C PHE A 85 5.38 0.18 10.17
N TYR A 86 4.85 0.14 8.96
CA TYR A 86 4.09 1.20 8.32
C TYR A 86 2.64 0.76 8.23
N TYR A 87 1.74 1.57 8.79
CA TYR A 87 0.32 1.24 8.87
C TYR A 87 -0.63 2.41 8.60
N ASP A 88 -0.11 3.55 8.16
CA ASP A 88 -0.94 4.72 7.86
C ASP A 88 -1.47 4.65 6.42
N TYR A 89 -2.60 5.28 6.14
CA TYR A 89 -3.28 5.17 4.83
C TYR A 89 -2.45 5.70 3.67
N ASP A 90 -1.67 6.74 3.90
CA ASP A 90 -0.81 7.28 2.86
C ASP A 90 0.31 6.31 2.46
N ASP A 91 0.73 5.43 3.38
CA ASP A 91 1.78 4.42 3.17
C ASP A 91 1.22 3.03 2.78
N ILE A 92 0.00 2.69 3.19
CA ILE A 92 -0.63 1.40 2.83
C ILE A 92 -1.50 1.55 1.59
N GLY A 93 -2.28 2.63 1.51
CA GLY A 93 -3.34 2.80 0.52
C GLY A 93 -2.78 2.82 -0.89
N MET A 94 -1.71 3.60 -1.10
CA MET A 94 -1.02 3.68 -2.37
C MET A 94 -0.38 2.34 -2.76
N GLU A 95 0.26 1.68 -1.81
CA GLU A 95 0.94 0.39 -1.99
C GLU A 95 -0.07 -0.71 -2.31
N ALA A 96 -1.20 -0.74 -1.62
CA ALA A 96 -2.28 -1.67 -1.88
C ALA A 96 -2.87 -1.45 -3.27
N GLU A 97 -3.18 -0.21 -3.66
CA GLU A 97 -3.65 0.12 -5.01
C GLU A 97 -2.66 -0.32 -6.08
N TYR A 98 -1.38 -0.05 -5.86
CA TYR A 98 -0.30 -0.41 -6.79
C TYR A 98 -0.21 -1.93 -7.00
N MET A 99 -0.38 -2.68 -5.91
CA MET A 99 -0.27 -4.13 -5.90
C MET A 99 -1.59 -4.83 -6.24
N GLY A 100 -2.66 -4.08 -6.52
CA GLY A 100 -4.01 -4.63 -6.69
C GLY A 100 -4.55 -5.34 -5.44
N LEU A 101 -4.10 -4.92 -4.27
CA LEU A 101 -4.58 -5.39 -2.97
C LEU A 101 -5.70 -4.49 -2.47
N VAL A 102 -6.62 -5.06 -1.70
CA VAL A 102 -7.62 -4.28 -0.97
C VAL A 102 -6.94 -3.52 0.17
N VAL A 103 -7.33 -2.27 0.41
CA VAL A 103 -6.81 -1.49 1.54
C VAL A 103 -7.44 -1.98 2.84
N GLY A 104 -6.61 -2.33 3.84
CA GLY A 104 -7.03 -2.86 5.13
C GLY A 104 -7.46 -1.85 6.19
N LEU A 105 -7.35 -0.56 5.89
CA LEU A 105 -7.59 0.50 6.86
C LEU A 105 -9.06 0.94 6.87
N GLU A 106 -9.69 0.85 8.04
CA GLU A 106 -10.99 1.49 8.29
C GLU A 106 -10.77 2.99 8.52
N GLY A 107 -10.76 3.76 7.44
CA GLY A 107 -10.71 5.21 7.50
C GLY A 107 -10.86 5.78 6.11
N ILE A 108 -12.02 6.38 5.83
CA ILE A 108 -12.31 7.07 4.58
C ILE A 108 -11.41 8.32 4.53
N PRO A 109 -10.56 8.54 3.53
CA PRO A 109 -10.31 9.88 3.08
C PRO A 109 -11.33 10.16 1.97
N GLU A 110 -12.16 11.18 2.15
CA GLU A 110 -12.70 11.89 1.00
C GLU A 110 -11.50 12.23 0.12
N ILE A 111 -11.41 11.62 -1.07
CA ILE A 111 -10.27 11.81 -1.96
C ILE A 111 -10.36 13.24 -2.45
N ASP A 112 -9.67 14.16 -1.80
CA ASP A 112 -9.43 15.48 -2.36
C ASP A 112 -8.54 15.30 -3.59
N THR A 113 -9.18 15.25 -4.76
CA THR A 113 -8.52 15.13 -6.05
C THR A 113 -7.57 16.29 -6.37
N SER A 114 -7.56 17.36 -5.55
CA SER A 114 -6.60 18.46 -5.65
C SER A 114 -5.15 18.03 -5.47
N GLU A 115 -4.90 16.86 -4.87
CA GLU A 115 -3.55 16.36 -4.60
C GLU A 115 -3.00 15.42 -5.67
N ILE A 116 -3.76 15.12 -6.74
CA ILE A 116 -3.26 14.29 -7.84
C ILE A 116 -2.20 15.09 -8.63
N CYS A 117 -1.06 14.45 -8.92
CA CYS A 117 0.02 15.07 -9.66
C CYS A 117 -0.46 15.44 -11.08
N PRO A 118 -0.42 16.74 -11.45
CA PRO A 118 -0.88 17.19 -12.76
C PRO A 118 0.04 16.73 -13.90
N HIS A 119 1.27 16.31 -13.59
CA HIS A 119 2.28 15.95 -14.59
C HIS A 119 2.18 14.49 -15.04
N CYS A 120 2.07 13.54 -14.11
CA CYS A 120 2.03 12.11 -14.46
C CYS A 120 0.66 11.46 -14.24
N SER A 121 -0.26 12.11 -13.52
CA SER A 121 -1.56 11.55 -13.10
C SER A 121 -1.48 10.20 -12.38
N LYS A 122 -0.28 9.75 -12.02
CA LYS A 122 0.02 8.46 -11.37
C LYS A 122 0.28 8.62 -9.87
N GLY A 123 0.83 9.76 -9.45
CA GLY A 123 1.19 10.02 -8.06
C GLY A 123 0.38 11.14 -7.44
N ARG A 124 0.47 11.27 -6.11
CA ARG A 124 0.00 12.46 -5.39
C ARG A 124 1.16 13.42 -5.13
N LEU A 125 0.82 14.70 -4.94
CA LEU A 125 1.72 15.74 -4.49
C LEU A 125 1.80 15.69 -2.96
N ILE A 126 2.93 15.23 -2.44
CA ILE A 126 3.17 15.14 -0.99
C ILE A 126 4.06 16.30 -0.53
N PRO A 127 3.94 16.76 0.72
CA PRO A 127 4.83 17.79 1.25
C PRO A 127 6.29 17.35 1.21
N MET A 128 7.19 18.26 0.85
CA MET A 128 8.63 17.99 0.77
C MET A 128 9.31 17.96 2.16
N TYR A 129 8.72 18.64 3.13
CA TYR A 129 9.21 18.73 4.50
C TYR A 129 8.10 18.32 5.46
N ASP A 130 8.46 17.75 6.61
CA ASP A 130 7.50 17.38 7.66
C ASP A 130 7.11 18.60 8.52
N GLU A 131 7.93 19.66 8.51
CA GLU A 131 7.74 20.87 9.30
C GLU A 131 6.94 21.93 8.53
N HIS A 132 5.89 22.49 9.18
CA HIS A 132 5.14 23.61 8.63
C HIS A 132 6.00 24.87 8.52
N PRO A 133 5.88 25.65 7.42
CA PRO A 133 4.87 25.51 6.36
C PRO A 133 5.28 24.57 5.22
N ASN A 134 4.35 23.74 4.75
CA ASN A 134 4.55 22.82 3.62
C ASN A 134 4.29 23.54 2.29
N TRP A 135 5.14 24.53 2.00
CA TRP A 135 5.02 25.39 0.81
C TRP A 135 5.57 24.75 -0.46
N ILE A 136 6.27 23.62 -0.37
CA ILE A 136 6.70 22.83 -1.51
C ILE A 136 6.08 21.44 -1.38
N LYS A 137 5.32 21.03 -2.40
CA LYS A 137 4.88 19.65 -2.58
C LYS A 137 5.61 19.03 -3.79
N PHE A 138 5.85 17.73 -3.75
CA PHE A 138 6.50 17.00 -4.84
C PHE A 138 5.81 15.66 -5.13
N CYS A 139 5.97 15.18 -6.35
CA CYS A 139 5.53 13.86 -6.77
C CYS A 139 6.71 12.88 -6.70
N ARG A 140 6.57 11.78 -5.96
CA ARG A 140 7.59 10.72 -5.88
C ARG A 140 7.84 9.97 -7.21
N TYR A 141 6.94 10.08 -8.19
CA TYR A 141 7.01 9.30 -9.44
C TYR A 141 7.69 10.01 -10.61
N CYS A 142 7.59 11.33 -10.67
CA CYS A 142 8.14 12.11 -11.78
C CYS A 142 8.97 13.31 -11.31
N ASP A 143 9.23 13.40 -10.00
CA ASP A 143 9.93 14.50 -9.34
C ASP A 143 9.34 15.89 -9.62
N PHE A 144 8.12 15.96 -10.17
CA PHE A 144 7.41 17.21 -10.39
C PHE A 144 7.12 17.90 -9.06
N ARG A 145 7.35 19.22 -9.01
CA ARG A 145 7.20 20.02 -7.79
C ARG A 145 6.22 21.15 -8.05
N THR A 146 5.45 21.48 -7.02
CA THR A 146 4.65 22.70 -6.97
C THR A 146 5.04 23.46 -5.72
N ASP A 147 5.19 24.78 -5.87
CA ASP A 147 5.37 25.69 -4.76
C ASP A 147 4.07 26.48 -4.52
N ASN A 148 3.79 26.78 -3.25
CA ASN A 148 2.74 27.68 -2.84
C ASN A 148 3.38 28.92 -2.21
N SER A 149 3.57 29.95 -3.03
CA SER A 149 4.21 31.20 -2.67
C SER A 149 3.54 31.95 -1.51
N GLU A 150 2.25 31.70 -1.24
CA GLU A 150 1.51 32.31 -0.13
C GLU A 150 1.96 31.79 1.23
N TYR A 151 2.50 30.57 1.29
CA TYR A 151 2.99 29.93 2.50
C TYR A 151 4.52 29.86 2.58
N ASN A 152 5.22 30.54 1.67
CA ASN A 152 6.68 30.56 1.66
C ASN A 152 7.22 31.26 2.93
N PRO A 153 8.01 30.56 3.78
CA PRO A 153 8.54 31.13 5.01
C PRO A 153 9.74 32.07 4.77
N LEU A 154 10.24 32.16 3.53
CA LEU A 154 11.34 33.03 3.18
C LEU A 154 10.83 34.47 2.98
N PRO A 155 11.46 35.47 3.61
CA PRO A 155 11.13 36.87 3.37
C PRO A 155 11.51 37.28 1.94
N TYR A 156 10.59 37.99 1.27
CA TYR A 156 10.77 38.59 -0.06
C TYR A 156 11.70 39.79 -0.03
#